data_AF-A0AAV9KGG2-F1
#
_entry.id   AF-A0AAV9KGG2-F1
#
_cell.length_a   1.000
_cell.length_b   1.000
_cell.length_c   1.000
_cell.angle_alpha   90.00
_cell.angle_beta   90.00
_cell.angle_gamma   90.00
#
_symmetry.space_group_name_H-M   'P 1'
#
loop_
_entity.id
_entity.type
_entity.pdbx_description
1 polymer ?
#
loop_
_entity_poly.entity_id
_entity_poly.type
_entity_poly.pdbx_seq_one_letter_code
_entity_poly.pdbx_strand_id
1 'polypeptide(L)'
;MMLDLQSSGSHSVDGNWRALGKLLIYCSGCTKGGLFNSIHVPGHFVYRTRFSRTSGKSFLLPQCRTDVLYVSDPCEHLDQGEEGDIGFFRGIFKSFATSKVRKMLIKREAQLHPTEACPYCKAKLWSMLQAKMVPASASCRLGAYEDAIEYYVCLNGHVLGICTLLPLSDSEEASDHSDA
;
A
#
# COMPACT_ATOMS: atom_id res chain seq x y z
N MET A 1 -8.70 -14.19 -2.61
CA MET A 1 -7.40 -13.67 -3.10
C MET A 1 -6.51 -14.79 -3.65
N MET A 2 -6.08 -15.78 -2.86
CA MET A 2 -5.09 -16.77 -3.32
C MET A 2 -5.52 -17.54 -4.58
N LEU A 3 -6.75 -18.05 -4.62
CA LEU A 3 -7.33 -18.68 -5.82
C LEU A 3 -7.38 -17.73 -7.02
N ASP A 4 -7.66 -16.45 -6.76
CA ASP A 4 -7.74 -15.42 -7.80
C ASP A 4 -6.35 -15.11 -8.39
N LEU A 5 -5.30 -15.05 -7.56
CA LEU A 5 -3.91 -14.87 -7.99
C LEU A 5 -3.35 -16.09 -8.75
N GLN A 6 -3.87 -17.29 -8.49
CA GLN A 6 -3.47 -18.53 -9.19
C GLN A 6 -4.15 -18.70 -10.55
N SER A 7 -5.33 -18.10 -10.76
CA SER A 7 -6.15 -18.28 -11.97
C SER A 7 -5.56 -17.73 -13.28
N SER A 8 -4.42 -17.04 -13.25
CA SER A 8 -3.90 -16.26 -14.38
C SER A 8 -3.04 -17.03 -15.41
N GLY A 9 -2.96 -18.37 -15.35
CA GLY A 9 -2.36 -19.20 -16.42
C GLY A 9 -0.84 -19.08 -16.63
N SER A 10 -0.13 -20.18 -16.40
CA SER A 10 1.30 -20.47 -16.72
C SER A 10 2.43 -19.58 -16.15
N HIS A 11 2.17 -18.41 -15.57
CA HIS A 11 3.18 -17.68 -14.78
C HIS A 11 2.62 -17.31 -13.40
N SER A 12 2.97 -18.14 -12.42
CA SER A 12 2.58 -18.07 -11.02
C SER A 12 3.02 -16.74 -10.39
N VAL A 13 2.13 -15.76 -10.27
CA VAL A 13 2.30 -14.49 -9.54
C VAL A 13 3.55 -13.71 -9.98
N ASP A 14 3.36 -12.58 -10.66
CA ASP A 14 4.45 -11.66 -10.99
C ASP A 14 5.32 -11.42 -9.74
N GLY A 15 6.58 -11.90 -9.76
CA GLY A 15 7.51 -11.82 -8.63
C GLY A 15 7.75 -13.10 -7.79
N ASN A 16 7.19 -14.27 -8.15
CA ASN A 16 7.39 -15.58 -7.51
C ASN A 16 6.69 -15.76 -6.14
N TRP A 17 6.20 -16.97 -5.85
CA TRP A 17 5.55 -17.37 -4.59
C TRP A 17 6.34 -17.02 -3.34
N ARG A 18 7.68 -17.02 -3.40
CA ARG A 18 8.53 -16.57 -2.29
C ARG A 18 8.32 -15.08 -1.96
N ALA A 19 8.20 -14.22 -2.97
CA ALA A 19 7.93 -12.80 -2.75
C ALA A 19 6.50 -12.59 -2.25
N LEU A 20 5.53 -13.33 -2.80
CA LEU A 20 4.15 -13.31 -2.30
C LEU A 20 4.13 -13.71 -0.82
N GLY A 21 4.76 -14.83 -0.45
CA GLY A 21 4.86 -15.27 0.94
C GLY A 21 5.39 -14.16 1.84
N LYS A 22 6.54 -13.56 1.49
CA LYS A 22 7.09 -12.40 2.23
C LYS A 22 6.08 -11.25 2.32
N LEU A 23 5.46 -10.87 1.22
CA LEU A 23 4.47 -9.78 1.18
C LEU A 23 3.27 -10.03 2.10
N LEU A 24 2.86 -11.30 2.25
CA LEU A 24 1.74 -11.67 3.12
C LEU A 24 2.08 -11.61 4.60
N ILE A 25 3.34 -11.90 4.99
CA ILE A 25 3.71 -12.13 6.39
C ILE A 25 4.80 -11.20 6.91
N TYR A 26 5.33 -10.27 6.12
CA TYR A 26 6.45 -9.42 6.52
C TYR A 26 6.15 -7.93 6.28
N CYS A 27 6.20 -7.13 7.35
CA CYS A 27 6.31 -5.68 7.26
C CYS A 27 7.77 -5.33 6.98
N SER A 28 8.06 -4.58 5.92
CA SER A 28 9.43 -4.17 5.63
C SER A 28 9.97 -3.12 6.60
N GLY A 29 9.09 -2.42 7.31
CA GLY A 29 9.43 -1.21 8.03
C GLY A 29 10.09 -0.19 7.09
N CYS A 30 10.98 0.62 7.65
CA CYS A 30 11.79 1.58 6.90
C CYS A 30 13.14 1.83 7.59
N THR A 31 14.12 2.24 6.80
CA THR A 31 15.43 2.66 7.28
C THR A 31 15.65 4.11 6.90
N LYS A 32 16.33 4.88 7.77
CA LYS A 32 16.76 6.25 7.45
C LYS A 32 17.52 6.25 6.12
N GLY A 33 17.18 7.15 5.21
CA GLY A 33 17.79 7.22 3.87
C GLY A 33 17.17 6.28 2.84
N GLY A 34 16.16 5.47 3.20
CA GLY A 34 15.49 4.53 2.30
C GLY A 34 14.25 5.11 1.60
N LEU A 35 13.27 4.24 1.31
CA LEU A 35 12.03 4.63 0.61
C LEU A 35 11.19 5.66 1.37
N PHE A 36 11.22 5.63 2.69
CA PHE A 36 10.44 6.49 3.56
C PHE A 36 11.44 7.16 4.51
N ASN A 37 11.83 8.39 4.18
CA ASN A 37 13.02 9.05 4.73
C ASN A 37 12.84 9.65 6.13
N SER A 38 11.69 9.43 6.76
CA SER A 38 11.23 10.16 7.92
C SER A 38 11.61 9.44 9.24
N ILE A 39 11.45 8.11 9.27
CA ILE A 39 11.63 7.28 10.47
C ILE A 39 12.55 6.06 10.27
N HIS A 40 12.92 5.41 11.38
CA HIS A 40 13.46 4.05 11.38
C HIS A 40 12.51 3.11 12.11
N VAL A 41 11.92 2.18 11.35
CA VAL A 41 11.12 1.09 11.88
C VAL A 41 11.72 -0.23 11.39
N PRO A 42 12.18 -1.13 12.27
CA PRO A 42 12.72 -2.41 11.85
C PRO A 42 11.63 -3.28 11.22
N GLY A 43 12.00 -4.02 10.18
CA GLY A 43 11.09 -4.98 9.56
C GLY A 43 10.84 -6.19 10.47
N HIS A 44 9.63 -6.73 10.42
CA HIS A 44 9.20 -7.84 11.28
C HIS A 44 8.12 -8.70 10.62
N PHE A 45 7.90 -9.89 11.18
CA PHE A 45 6.75 -10.71 10.80
C PHE A 45 5.46 -10.10 11.35
N VAL A 46 4.43 -10.04 10.52
CA VAL A 46 3.10 -9.60 10.92
C VAL A 46 2.27 -10.82 11.32
N TYR A 47 1.64 -10.74 12.48
CA TYR A 47 0.89 -11.86 13.06
C TYR A 47 -0.34 -12.22 12.23
N ARG A 48 -1.05 -11.21 11.73
CA ARG A 48 -2.20 -11.36 10.83
C ARG A 48 -2.18 -10.27 9.77
N THR A 49 -2.59 -10.62 8.56
CA THR A 49 -2.77 -9.63 7.50
C THR A 49 -3.94 -10.04 6.62
N ARG A 50 -4.86 -9.10 6.40
CA ARG A 50 -6.02 -9.30 5.52
C ARG A 50 -5.86 -8.44 4.30
N PHE A 51 -5.68 -9.08 3.15
CA PHE A 51 -5.69 -8.41 1.86
C PHE A 51 -7.10 -8.33 1.31
N SER A 52 -7.55 -7.12 1.00
CA SER A 52 -8.91 -6.86 0.52
C SER A 52 -8.90 -6.21 -0.85
N ARG A 53 -9.71 -6.76 -1.75
CA ARG A 53 -9.98 -6.19 -3.07
C ARG A 53 -10.77 -4.88 -2.96
N THR A 54 -11.68 -4.80 -1.98
CA THR A 54 -12.46 -3.58 -1.73
C THR A 54 -11.56 -2.45 -1.26
N SER A 55 -10.65 -2.71 -0.31
CA SER A 55 -9.64 -1.72 0.09
C SER A 55 -8.82 -1.28 -1.11
N GLY A 56 -8.36 -2.23 -1.94
CA GLY A 56 -7.53 -1.90 -3.11
C GLY A 56 -8.22 -1.02 -4.15
N LYS A 57 -9.56 -1.05 -4.27
CA LYS A 57 -10.29 -0.11 -5.15
C LYS A 57 -10.09 1.35 -4.73
N SER A 58 -9.90 1.62 -3.43
CA SER A 58 -9.66 2.97 -2.91
C SER A 58 -8.29 3.53 -3.28
N PHE A 59 -7.36 2.69 -3.75
CA PHE A 59 -6.01 3.07 -4.21
C PHE A 59 -5.93 3.24 -5.74
N LEU A 60 -7.06 3.12 -6.45
CA LEU A 60 -7.12 3.23 -7.90
C LEU A 60 -7.84 4.52 -8.31
N LEU A 61 -7.19 5.29 -9.19
CA LEU A 61 -7.84 6.39 -9.90
C LEU A 61 -9.10 5.88 -10.63
N PRO A 62 -10.13 6.72 -10.85
CA PRO A 62 -11.39 6.30 -11.46
C PRO A 62 -11.23 5.47 -12.73
N GLN A 63 -10.35 5.89 -13.65
CA GLN A 63 -10.06 5.21 -14.91
C GLN A 63 -9.37 3.84 -14.75
N CYS A 64 -8.72 3.58 -13.60
CA CYS A 64 -8.00 2.35 -13.26
C CYS A 64 -8.83 1.37 -12.44
N ARG A 65 -10.07 1.71 -12.02
CA ARG A 65 -10.89 0.87 -11.12
C ARG A 65 -11.26 -0.52 -11.64
N THR A 66 -11.04 -0.79 -12.93
CA THR A 66 -11.18 -2.12 -13.52
C THR A 66 -10.00 -3.04 -13.19
N ASP A 67 -8.86 -2.48 -12.81
CA ASP A 67 -7.71 -3.24 -12.35
C ASP A 67 -8.05 -3.91 -11.00
N VAL A 68 -7.45 -5.08 -10.76
CA VAL A 68 -7.63 -5.81 -9.50
C VAL A 68 -6.38 -5.61 -8.65
N LEU A 69 -6.52 -4.81 -7.61
CA LEU A 69 -5.52 -4.58 -6.58
C LEU A 69 -6.08 -5.09 -5.24
N TYR A 70 -5.27 -5.86 -4.53
CA TYR A 70 -5.49 -6.26 -3.15
C TYR A 70 -4.59 -5.43 -2.25
N VAL A 71 -5.12 -4.84 -1.18
CA VAL A 71 -4.33 -4.07 -0.20
C VAL A 71 -4.59 -4.61 1.20
N SER A 72 -3.54 -4.69 2.01
CA SER A 72 -3.61 -5.08 3.41
C SER A 72 -4.14 -3.95 4.28
N ASP A 73 -4.71 -4.29 5.42
CA ASP A 73 -4.77 -3.32 6.52
C ASP A 73 -3.33 -2.89 6.92
N PRO A 74 -3.14 -1.66 7.44
CA PRO A 74 -1.83 -1.20 7.90
C PRO A 74 -1.28 -2.07 9.03
N CYS A 75 0.03 -2.24 9.06
CA CYS A 75 0.76 -2.61 10.26
C CYS A 75 1.04 -1.32 11.03
N GLU A 76 0.42 -1.18 12.20
CA GLU A 76 0.49 0.03 13.01
C GLU A 76 1.76 0.02 13.87
N HIS A 77 2.45 1.16 13.88
CA HIS A 77 3.63 1.44 14.67
C HIS A 77 3.36 2.74 15.42
N LEU A 78 3.02 2.58 16.70
CA LEU A 78 2.64 3.69 17.57
C LEU A 78 3.87 4.42 18.09
N ASP A 79 3.68 5.64 18.56
CA ASP A 79 4.68 6.44 19.28
C ASP A 79 5.98 6.70 18.48
N GLN A 80 5.89 6.98 17.18
CA GLN A 80 7.07 7.25 16.34
C GLN A 80 7.64 8.67 16.47
N GLY A 81 7.38 9.34 17.60
CA GLY A 81 7.83 10.71 17.88
C GLY A 81 6.94 11.75 17.20
N GLU A 82 7.54 12.77 16.58
CA GLU A 82 6.80 13.90 15.98
C GLU A 82 5.93 13.51 14.77
N GLU A 83 6.18 12.34 14.16
CA GLU A 83 5.41 11.85 13.02
C GLU A 83 4.08 11.19 13.42
N GLY A 84 3.82 10.99 14.72
CA GLY A 84 2.63 10.33 15.23
C GLY A 84 2.61 8.83 14.96
N ASP A 85 1.41 8.26 14.91
CA ASP A 85 1.22 6.84 14.64
C ASP A 85 1.35 6.55 13.15
N ILE A 86 2.12 5.53 12.80
CA ILE A 86 2.44 5.22 11.41
C ILE A 86 1.91 3.85 11.01
N GLY A 87 1.32 3.76 9.82
CA GLY A 87 0.83 2.53 9.23
C GLY A 87 1.64 2.10 8.02
N PHE A 88 2.23 0.90 8.04
CA PHE A 88 2.80 0.28 6.84
C PHE A 88 1.80 -0.66 6.17
N PHE A 89 1.40 -0.36 4.94
CA PHE A 89 0.49 -1.20 4.17
C PHE A 89 1.18 -1.84 2.97
N ARG A 90 0.62 -2.96 2.53
CA ARG A 90 1.15 -3.81 1.45
C ARG A 90 0.04 -4.08 0.46
N GLY A 91 0.39 -4.33 -0.80
CA GLY A 91 -0.61 -4.68 -1.79
C GLY A 91 -0.05 -5.50 -2.94
N ILE A 92 -0.94 -6.11 -3.70
CA ILE A 92 -0.56 -6.86 -4.90
C ILE A 92 -1.64 -6.74 -5.97
N PHE A 93 -1.21 -6.39 -7.17
CA PHE A 93 -2.06 -6.45 -8.35
C PHE A 93 -2.21 -7.90 -8.83
N LYS A 94 -3.42 -8.29 -9.25
CA LYS A 94 -3.65 -9.60 -9.88
C LYS A 94 -2.91 -9.75 -11.22
N SER A 95 -2.87 -8.69 -12.02
CA SER A 95 -2.32 -8.70 -13.38
C SER A 95 -1.71 -7.34 -13.71
N PHE A 96 -0.60 -7.00 -13.04
CA PHE A 96 -0.01 -5.67 -13.16
C PHE A 96 0.50 -5.37 -14.57
N ALA A 97 1.12 -6.36 -15.21
CA ALA A 97 1.70 -6.23 -16.55
C ALA A 97 0.71 -5.68 -17.59
N THR A 98 -0.58 -6.03 -17.46
CA THR A 98 -1.67 -5.62 -18.36
C THR A 98 -2.57 -4.53 -17.79
N SER A 99 -2.32 -4.10 -16.55
CA SER A 99 -3.14 -3.13 -15.82
C SER A 99 -3.16 -1.74 -16.47
N LYS A 100 -4.26 -1.01 -16.26
CA LYS A 100 -4.35 0.40 -16.63
C LYS A 100 -3.41 1.26 -15.80
N VAL A 101 -3.16 0.92 -14.53
CA VAL A 101 -2.16 1.61 -13.70
C VAL A 101 -0.79 1.58 -14.36
N ARG A 102 -0.30 0.41 -14.80
CA ARG A 102 1.00 0.31 -15.49
C ARG A 102 1.01 1.10 -16.79
N LYS A 103 -0.06 1.02 -17.61
CA LYS A 103 -0.19 1.81 -18.84
C LYS A 103 -0.13 3.32 -18.55
N MET A 104 -0.75 3.77 -17.47
CA MET A 104 -0.72 5.17 -17.04
C MET A 104 0.66 5.61 -16.54
N LEU A 105 1.36 4.78 -15.75
CA LEU A 105 2.72 5.07 -15.31
C LEU A 105 3.66 5.27 -16.50
N ILE A 106 3.57 4.40 -17.51
CA ILE A 106 4.34 4.52 -18.76
C ILE A 106 3.93 5.78 -19.53
N LYS A 107 2.62 6.02 -19.71
CA LYS A 107 2.11 7.21 -20.42
C LYS A 107 2.53 8.52 -19.77
N ARG A 108 2.70 8.53 -18.45
CA ARG A 108 3.15 9.70 -17.67
C ARG A 108 4.68 9.78 -17.55
N GLU A 109 5.41 8.89 -18.22
CA GLU A 109 6.88 8.84 -18.16
C GLU A 109 7.41 8.79 -16.72
N ALA A 110 6.67 8.09 -15.85
CA ALA A 110 7.04 7.96 -14.45
C ALA A 110 8.40 7.29 -14.32
N GLN A 111 9.31 7.95 -13.60
CA GLN A 111 10.67 7.47 -13.41
C GLN A 111 10.68 6.37 -12.36
N LEU A 112 11.47 5.33 -12.61
CA LEU A 112 11.74 4.32 -11.60
C LEU A 112 12.64 4.93 -10.51
N HIS A 113 12.44 4.49 -9.27
CA HIS A 113 13.27 4.90 -8.15
C HIS A 113 14.75 4.57 -8.46
N PRO A 114 15.66 5.55 -8.30
CA PRO A 114 17.04 5.40 -8.78
C PRO A 114 17.80 4.29 -8.03
N THR A 115 17.68 4.26 -6.70
CA THR A 115 18.46 3.36 -5.82
C THR A 115 17.61 2.21 -5.28
N GLU A 116 16.49 2.54 -4.64
CA GLU A 116 15.63 1.58 -3.94
C GLU A 116 14.95 0.54 -4.85
N ALA A 117 14.65 -0.60 -4.25
CA ALA A 117 13.99 -1.73 -4.88
C ALA A 117 12.97 -2.37 -3.95
N CYS A 118 12.03 -3.12 -4.53
CA CYS A 118 10.98 -3.80 -3.77
C CYS A 118 11.59 -4.73 -2.71
N PRO A 119 11.26 -4.59 -1.42
CA PRO A 119 11.82 -5.41 -0.36
C PRO A 119 11.45 -6.90 -0.50
N TYR A 120 10.31 -7.19 -1.15
CA TYR A 120 9.79 -8.54 -1.33
C TYR A 120 10.44 -9.29 -2.50
N CYS A 121 10.60 -8.63 -3.66
CA CYS A 121 11.03 -9.26 -4.91
C CYS A 121 12.24 -8.61 -5.59
N LYS A 122 12.79 -7.52 -5.03
CA LYS A 122 13.95 -6.77 -5.53
C LYS A 122 13.78 -6.11 -6.91
N ALA A 123 12.57 -6.10 -7.47
CA ALA A 123 12.26 -5.34 -8.67
C ALA A 123 12.28 -3.82 -8.43
N LYS A 124 12.58 -3.05 -9.49
CA LYS A 124 12.50 -1.58 -9.46
C LYS A 124 11.08 -1.09 -9.16
N LEU A 125 11.00 0.11 -8.59
CA LEU A 125 9.79 0.71 -8.04
C LEU A 125 9.43 2.00 -8.78
N TRP A 126 8.14 2.27 -8.96
CA TRP A 126 7.63 3.59 -9.29
C TRP A 126 7.06 4.26 -8.04
N SER A 127 7.34 5.56 -7.86
CA SER A 127 6.64 6.38 -6.87
C SER A 127 5.27 6.78 -7.41
N MET A 128 4.21 6.41 -6.70
CA MET A 128 2.84 6.77 -7.09
C MET A 128 2.56 8.25 -6.82
N LEU A 129 3.22 8.83 -5.82
CA LEU A 129 3.17 10.26 -5.53
C LEU A 129 3.83 11.07 -6.64
N GLN A 130 5.06 10.73 -7.04
CA GLN A 130 5.77 11.41 -8.13
C GLN A 130 4.99 11.31 -9.45
N ALA A 131 4.35 10.16 -9.71
CA ALA A 131 3.50 9.96 -10.87
C ALA A 131 2.14 10.70 -10.80
N LYS A 132 1.82 11.37 -9.68
CA LYS A 132 0.52 12.02 -9.40
C LYS A 132 -0.66 11.04 -9.48
N MET A 133 -0.47 9.83 -8.94
CA MET A 133 -1.41 8.71 -9.05
C MET A 133 -1.95 8.23 -7.70
N VAL A 134 -1.79 9.03 -6.64
CA VAL A 134 -2.40 8.79 -5.32
C VAL A 134 -3.82 9.37 -5.32
N PRO A 135 -4.88 8.56 -5.22
CA PRO A 135 -6.24 9.08 -5.06
C PRO A 135 -6.51 9.48 -3.61
N ALA A 136 -7.28 10.55 -3.40
CA ALA A 136 -7.72 11.00 -2.07
C ALA A 136 -8.50 9.91 -1.30
N SER A 137 -9.15 8.97 -1.99
CA SER A 137 -9.82 7.84 -1.32
C SER A 137 -8.88 6.90 -0.56
N ALA A 138 -7.56 6.97 -0.81
CA ALA A 138 -6.58 6.14 -0.10
C ALA A 138 -6.44 6.55 1.38
N SER A 139 -6.41 7.85 1.70
CA SER A 139 -6.31 8.38 3.08
C SER A 139 -7.52 8.00 3.89
N CYS A 140 -8.71 8.25 3.35
CA CYS A 140 -9.96 7.83 3.97
C CYS A 140 -9.99 6.32 4.23
N ARG A 141 -9.53 5.49 3.29
CA ARG A 141 -9.52 4.02 3.49
C ARG A 141 -8.55 3.59 4.59
N LEU A 142 -7.43 4.28 4.72
CA LEU A 142 -6.37 3.96 5.70
C LEU A 142 -6.62 4.58 7.07
N GLY A 143 -7.60 5.49 7.21
CA GLY A 143 -7.74 6.30 8.43
C GLY A 143 -6.53 7.20 8.63
N ALA A 144 -6.00 7.77 7.54
CA ALA A 144 -4.79 8.59 7.53
C ALA A 144 -5.11 10.04 7.17
N TYR A 145 -4.19 10.96 7.49
CA TYR A 145 -4.29 12.35 7.02
C TYR A 145 -4.24 12.42 5.48
N GLU A 146 -4.92 13.41 4.89
CA GLU A 146 -5.19 13.48 3.45
C GLU A 146 -3.93 13.54 2.56
N ASP A 147 -2.81 14.06 3.07
CA ASP A 147 -1.53 14.16 2.35
C ASP A 147 -0.40 13.33 2.99
N ALA A 148 -0.73 12.49 3.96
CA ALA A 148 0.26 11.69 4.67
C ALA A 148 0.32 10.26 4.16
N ILE A 149 0.25 10.06 2.84
CA ILE A 149 0.41 8.74 2.22
C ILE A 149 1.48 8.79 1.15
N GLU A 150 2.44 7.89 1.29
CA GLU A 150 3.41 7.61 0.25
C GLU A 150 3.42 6.11 -0.06
N TYR A 151 3.31 5.77 -1.35
CA TYR A 151 3.44 4.38 -1.76
C TYR A 151 4.06 4.20 -3.12
N TYR A 152 4.60 3.00 -3.29
CA TYR A 152 5.32 2.58 -4.46
C TYR A 152 4.66 1.33 -5.04
N VAL A 153 4.83 1.14 -6.35
CA VAL A 153 4.50 -0.12 -7.03
C VAL A 153 5.71 -0.63 -7.78
N CYS A 154 6.05 -1.91 -7.62
CA CYS A 154 7.17 -2.51 -8.34
C CYS A 154 6.77 -3.03 -9.71
N LEU A 155 7.75 -3.34 -10.55
CA LEU A 155 7.53 -3.92 -11.89
C LEU A 155 6.71 -5.22 -11.87
N ASN A 156 6.68 -5.92 -10.74
CA ASN A 156 5.90 -7.14 -10.51
C ASN A 156 4.53 -6.87 -9.86
N GLY A 157 4.11 -5.61 -9.67
CA GLY A 157 2.80 -5.28 -9.12
C GLY A 157 2.68 -5.37 -7.60
N HIS A 158 3.78 -5.51 -6.87
CA HIS A 158 3.77 -5.37 -5.42
C HIS A 158 3.67 -3.89 -5.04
N VAL A 159 2.77 -3.59 -4.11
CA VAL A 159 2.59 -2.28 -3.49
C VAL A 159 3.17 -2.33 -2.08
N LEU A 160 3.82 -1.25 -1.71
CA LEU A 160 4.29 -0.95 -0.36
C LEU A 160 4.10 0.53 -0.11
N GLY A 161 3.58 0.86 1.06
CA GLY A 161 3.34 2.24 1.42
C GLY A 161 3.40 2.46 2.92
N ILE A 162 3.50 3.73 3.24
CA ILE A 162 3.47 4.29 4.58
C ILE A 162 2.32 5.29 4.64
N CYS A 163 1.70 5.41 5.80
CA CYS A 163 0.79 6.50 6.09
C CYS A 163 0.91 7.00 7.53
N THR A 164 0.64 8.28 7.76
CA THR A 164 0.41 8.80 9.12
C THR A 164 -1.05 8.63 9.47
N LEU A 165 -1.31 7.84 10.51
CA LEU A 165 -2.63 7.48 10.97
C LEU A 165 -3.25 8.65 11.75
N LEU A 166 -4.57 8.80 11.62
CA LEU A 166 -5.33 9.67 12.49
C LEU A 166 -5.34 9.09 13.90
N PRO A 167 -5.22 9.93 14.94
CA PRO A 167 -5.43 9.48 16.31
C PRO A 167 -6.81 8.84 16.43
N LEU A 168 -6.90 7.73 17.18
CA LEU A 168 -8.18 7.21 17.61
C LEU A 168 -8.77 8.22 18.61
N SER A 169 -9.67 9.08 18.15
CA SER A 169 -10.45 9.91 19.06
C SER A 169 -11.51 9.02 19.72
N ASP A 170 -11.51 8.94 21.05
CA ASP A 170 -12.61 8.38 21.84
C ASP A 170 -13.83 9.30 21.70
N SER A 171 -14.51 9.27 20.55
CA SER A 171 -15.79 9.96 20.38
C SER A 171 -16.90 9.09 20.96
N GLU A 172 -16.89 8.91 22.28
CA GLU A 172 -18.10 8.63 23.06
C GLU A 172 -18.78 9.96 23.44
N GLU A 173 -19.17 10.76 22.44
CA GLU A 173 -20.26 11.71 22.64
C GLU A 173 -21.51 11.05 22.07
N ALA A 174 -22.09 10.16 22.89
CA ALA A 174 -23.47 9.76 22.72
C ALA A 174 -24.31 11.04 22.73
N SER A 175 -24.89 11.38 21.58
CA SER A 175 -25.89 12.43 21.50
C SER A 175 -27.07 12.02 22.39
N ASP A 176 -27.13 12.55 23.60
CA ASP A 176 -28.34 12.60 24.40
C ASP A 176 -29.36 13.45 23.63
N HIS A 177 -30.07 12.82 22.71
CA HIS A 177 -31.38 13.30 22.28
C HIS A 177 -32.34 13.05 23.43
N SER A 178 -32.37 13.99 24.37
CA SER A 178 -33.52 14.15 25.25
C SER A 178 -34.69 14.64 24.41
N ASP A 179 -35.63 13.74 24.11
CA ASP A 179 -36.97 14.10 23.69
C ASP A 179 -37.60 15.01 24.77
N ALA A 180 -38.00 16.21 24.38
CA ALA A 180 -38.93 17.08 25.10
C ALA A 180 -39.82 17.83 24.10
#